data_AF-A0A1Q7WJX4-F1
#
_entry.id   AF-A0A1Q7WJX4-F1
#
_cell.length_a   1.000
_cell.length_b   1.000
_cell.length_c   1.000
_cell.angle_alpha   90.00
_cell.angle_beta   90.00
_cell.angle_gamma   90.00
#
_symmetry.space_group_name_H-M   'P 1'
#
loop_
_entity.id
_entity.type
_entity.pdbx_description
1 polymer ?
#
loop_
_entity_poly.entity_id
_entity_poly.type
_entity_poly.pdbx_seq_one_letter_code
_entity_poly.pdbx_strand_id
1 'polypeptide(L)' 'MSAEDSLQRAEVLLERLERTRQELESTQDPDRAIEILSELAEIAKEVEVELARAKKEAG' A
#
# COMPACT_ATOMS: atom_id res chain seq x y z
N MET A 1 -12.67 -1.28 -15.90
CA MET A 1 -11.72 -2.01 -15.05
C MET A 1 -12.52 -3.11 -14.38
N SER A 2 -11.94 -4.30 -14.24
CA SER A 2 -12.60 -5.44 -13.60
C SER A 2 -12.21 -5.53 -12.13
N ALA A 3 -13.04 -6.21 -11.32
CA ALA A 3 -12.71 -6.49 -9.93
C ALA A 3 -11.37 -7.23 -9.79
N GLU A 4 -11.05 -8.11 -10.75
CA GLU A 4 -9.78 -8.84 -10.83
C GLU A 4 -8.59 -7.89 -11.07
N ASP A 5 -8.74 -6.91 -11.98
CA ASP A 5 -7.70 -5.89 -12.22
C ASP A 5 -7.41 -5.07 -10.94
N SER A 6 -8.45 -4.74 -10.18
CA SER A 6 -8.30 -3.95 -8.95
C SER A 6 -7.72 -4.79 -7.79
N LEU A 7 -8.05 -6.07 -7.71
CA LEU A 7 -7.39 -6.98 -6.76
C LEU A 7 -5.90 -7.13 -7.11
N GLN A 8 -5.55 -7.33 -8.38
CA GLN A 8 -4.15 -7.43 -8.79
C GLN A 8 -3.36 -6.15 -8.47
N ARG A 9 -3.96 -4.96 -8.65
CA ARG A 9 -3.35 -3.71 -8.21
C ARG A 9 -3.16 -3.64 -6.70
N ALA A 10 -4.15 -4.06 -5.93
CA ALA A 10 -4.05 -4.10 -4.48
C ALA A 10 -2.91 -5.04 -4.01
N GLU A 11 -2.73 -6.19 -4.65
CA GLU A 11 -1.63 -7.11 -4.36
C GLU A 11 -0.26 -6.47 -4.57
N VAL A 12 -0.05 -5.80 -5.71
CA VAL A 12 1.21 -5.06 -5.98
C VAL A 12 1.46 -3.96 -4.95
N LEU A 13 0.42 -3.24 -4.54
CA LEU A 13 0.52 -2.21 -3.51
C LEU A 13 0.85 -2.81 -2.14
N LEU A 14 0.30 -3.97 -1.79
CA LEU A 14 0.62 -4.69 -0.56
C LEU A 14 2.07 -5.19 -0.54
N GLU A 15 2.60 -5.68 -1.67
CA GLU A 15 4.03 -6.03 -1.78
C GLU A 15 4.94 -4.81 -1.60
N ARG A 16 4.53 -3.65 -2.14
CA ARG A 16 5.26 -2.39 -1.91
C ARG A 16 5.19 -1.98 -0.45
N LEU A 17 4.01 -2.03 0.18
CA LEU A 17 3.80 -1.72 1.58
C LEU A 17 4.72 -2.56 2.49
N GLU A 18 4.81 -3.87 2.23
CA GLU A 18 5.65 -4.78 3.00
C GLU A 18 7.14 -4.44 2.87
N ARG A 19 7.62 -4.12 1.66
CA ARG A 19 9.01 -3.69 1.47
C ARG A 19 9.32 -2.37 2.18
N THR A 20 8.43 -1.39 2.08
CA THR A 20 8.59 -0.09 2.77
C THR A 20 8.55 -0.27 4.29
N ARG A 21 7.75 -1.23 4.80
CA ARG A 21 7.71 -1.58 6.23
C ARG A 21 9.03 -2.17 6.70
N GLN A 22 9.63 -3.06 5.91
CA GLN A 22 10.96 -3.63 6.21
C GLN A 22 12.05 -2.55 6.20
N GLU A 23 11.97 -1.57 5.30
CA GLU A 23 12.89 -0.42 5.30
C GLU A 23 12.78 0.36 6.62
N LEU A 24 11.56 0.64 7.07
CA LEU A 24 11.31 1.31 8.36
C LEU A 24 11.94 0.54 9.53
N GLU A 25 11.77 -0.77 9.58
CA GLU A 25 12.32 -1.62 10.65
C GLU A 25 13.86 -1.59 10.71
N SER A 26 14.51 -1.36 9.58
CA SER A 26 15.97 -1.26 9.48
C SER A 26 16.52 0.16 9.66
N THR A 27 15.63 1.17 9.70
CA THR A 27 16.02 2.59 9.72
C THR A 27 16.37 3.04 11.14
N GLN A 28 17.53 3.69 11.27
CA GLN A 28 18.00 4.27 12.54
C GLN A 28 17.98 5.80 12.55
N ASP A 29 17.74 6.43 11.39
CA ASP A 29 17.63 7.87 11.24
C ASP A 29 16.16 8.30 11.48
N PRO A 30 15.88 9.12 12.51
CA PRO A 30 14.52 9.57 12.81
C PRO A 30 13.86 10.36 11.67
N ASP A 31 14.61 11.20 10.95
CA ASP A 31 14.04 12.01 9.87
C ASP A 31 13.64 11.11 8.70
N ARG A 32 14.51 10.15 8.36
CA ARG A 32 14.20 9.12 7.36
C ARG A 32 13.00 8.25 7.78
N ALA A 33 12.87 7.91 9.06
CA ALA A 33 11.74 7.13 9.56
C ALA A 33 10.40 7.88 9.35
N ILE A 34 10.37 9.20 9.53
CA ILE A 34 9.18 10.03 9.28
C ILE A 34 8.78 10.01 7.80
N GLU A 35 9.77 10.08 6.89
CA GLU A 35 9.53 9.98 5.45
C GLU A 35 8.92 8.61 5.09
N ILE A 36 9.51 7.52 5.58
CA ILE A 36 9.03 6.16 5.32
C ILE A 36 7.62 5.96 5.87
N LEU A 37 7.34 6.47 7.08
CA LEU A 37 5.98 6.43 7.66
C LEU A 37 4.95 7.18 6.82
N SER A 38 5.36 8.29 6.20
CA SER A 38 4.51 9.06 5.29
C SER A 38 4.21 8.26 4.01
N GLU A 39 5.23 7.61 3.42
CA GLU A 39 5.05 6.73 2.27
C GLU A 39 4.15 5.53 2.60
N LEU A 40 4.34 4.89 3.75
CA LEU A 40 3.46 3.80 4.22
C LEU A 40 2.00 4.22 4.29
N ALA A 41 1.73 5.43 4.81
CA ALA A 41 0.38 5.96 4.90
C ALA A 41 -0.24 6.25 3.53
N GLU A 42 0.54 6.66 2.54
CA GLU A 42 0.09 6.85 1.16
C GLU A 42 -0.24 5.50 0.51
N ILE A 43 0.66 4.52 0.61
CA ILE A 43 0.42 3.17 0.06
C ILE A 43 -0.84 2.55 0.69
N ALA A 44 -1.03 2.68 2.00
CA ALA A 44 -2.21 2.17 2.69
C ALA A 44 -3.51 2.77 2.13
N LYS A 45 -3.55 4.08 1.86
CA LYS A 45 -4.71 4.72 1.23
C LYS A 45 -4.96 4.19 -0.18
N GLU A 46 -3.91 3.97 -0.97
CA GLU A 46 -4.05 3.41 -2.32
C GLU A 46 -4.60 1.98 -2.29
N VAL A 47 -4.14 1.15 -1.34
CA VAL A 47 -4.69 -0.20 -1.12
C VAL A 47 -6.18 -0.13 -0.78
N GLU A 48 -6.58 0.74 0.15
CA GLU A 48 -7.99 0.92 0.53
C GLU A 48 -8.87 1.30 -0.69
N VAL A 49 -8.36 2.19 -1.55
CA VAL A 49 -9.07 2.60 -2.77
C VAL A 49 -9.27 1.42 -3.73
N GLU A 50 -8.23 0.63 -4.01
CA GLU A 50 -8.34 -0.51 -4.92
C GLU A 50 -9.24 -1.62 -4.36
N LEU A 51 -9.17 -1.89 -3.04
CA LEU A 51 -10.07 -2.85 -2.39
C LEU A 51 -11.53 -2.38 -2.43
N ALA A 52 -11.78 -1.09 -2.21
CA ALA A 52 -13.13 -0.52 -2.32
C ALA A 52 -13.67 -0.61 -3.76
N ARG A 53 -12.82 -0.39 -4.77
CA ARG A 53 -13.18 -0.57 -6.19
C ARG A 53 -13.51 -2.02 -6.50
N ALA A 54 -12.64 -2.95 -6.13
CA ALA A 54 -12.86 -4.38 -6.34
C ALA A 54 -14.19 -4.85 -5.70
N LYS A 55 -14.48 -4.41 -4.47
CA LYS A 55 -15.74 -4.71 -3.79
C LYS A 55 -16.96 -4.17 -4.53
N LYS A 56 -16.86 -2.97 -5.12
CA LYS A 56 -17.95 -2.35 -5.89
C LYS A 56 -18.17 -3.06 -7.24
N GLU A 57 -17.11 -3.53 -7.88
CA GLU A 57 -17.17 -4.18 -9.20
C GLU A 57 -17.55 -5.67 -9.11
N ALA A 58 -17.39 -6.30 -7.94
CA ALA A 58 -17.78 -7.68 -7.69
C ALA A 58 -19.24 -7.87 -7.21
N GLY A 59 -19.90 -6.78 -6.80
CA GLY A 59 -21.31 -6.77 -6.36
C GLY A 59 -22.25 -6.32 -7.46
#